data_AF-K1ZM91-F1
#
_entry.id   AF-K1ZM91-F1
#
_cell.length_a   1.000
_cell.length_b   1.000
_cell.length_c   1.000
_cell.angle_alpha   90.00
_cell.angle_beta   90.00
_cell.angle_gamma   90.00
#
_symmetry.space_group_name_H-M   'P 1'
#
loop_
_entity.id
_entity.type
_entity.pdbx_description
1 polymer ?
#
loop_
_entity_poly.entity_id
_entity_poly.type
_entity_poly.pdbx_seq_one_letter_code
_entity_poly.pdbx_strand_id
1 'polypeptide(L)' 'MGQLNIYVPDDVEENIRNQSKKENKSISKFISDLFLDFQQGRRNVWQKEFFSEVVGKWHSNQDKDTEK' A
#
# COMPACT_ATOMS: atom_id res chain seq x y z
N MET A 1 2.36 13.35 -11.20
CA MET A 1 2.37 12.38 -10.08
C MET A 1 1.65 11.13 -10.54
N GLY A 2 2.14 9.94 -10.18
CA GLY A 2 1.45 8.68 -10.51
C GLY A 2 0.16 8.53 -9.68
N GLN A 3 -0.91 8.06 -10.32
CA GLN A 3 -2.16 7.71 -9.65
C GLN A 3 -2.19 6.19 -9.45
N LEU A 4 -2.40 5.75 -8.22
CA LEU A 4 -2.59 4.34 -7.89
C LEU A 4 -4.09 4.07 -7.74
N ASN A 5 -4.61 3.16 -8.56
CA ASN A 5 -5.98 2.67 -8.42
C ASN A 5 -5.94 1.35 -7.64
N ILE A 6 -6.67 1.31 -6.52
CA ILE A 6 -6.75 0.13 -5.65
C ILE A 6 -8.17 -0.40 -5.74
N TYR A 7 -8.31 -1.67 -6.10
CA TYR A 7 -9.59 -2.36 -6.11
C TYR A 7 -9.70 -3.18 -4.83
N VAL A 8 -10.77 -2.95 -4.08
CA VAL A 8 -11.06 -3.63 -2.83
C VAL A 8 -12.50 -4.14 -2.85
N PRO A 9 -12.81 -5.18 -2.07
CA PRO A 9 -14.19 -5.60 -1.82
C PRO A 9 -15.06 -4.47 -1.23
N ASP A 10 -16.38 -4.53 -1.48
CA ASP A 10 -17.33 -3.48 -1.10
C ASP A 10 -17.37 -3.21 0.41
N ASP A 11 -17.27 -4.26 1.23
CA ASP A 11 -17.23 -4.17 2.69
C ASP A 11 -15.98 -3.42 3.19
N VAL A 12 -14.84 -3.64 2.54
CA VAL A 12 -13.59 -2.94 2.80
C VAL A 12 -13.71 -1.47 2.39
N GLU A 13 -14.29 -1.19 1.22
CA GLU A 13 -14.51 0.19 0.76
C GLU A 13 -15.40 0.97 1.74
N GLU A 14 -16.52 0.38 2.17
CA GLU A 14 -17.45 0.99 3.10
C GLU A 14 -16.77 1.32 4.44
N ASN A 15 -15.98 0.37 4.96
CA ASN A 15 -15.22 0.58 6.18
C ASN A 15 -14.22 1.74 6.03
N ILE A 16 -13.44 1.77 4.94
CA ILE A 16 -12.49 2.86 4.66
C ILE A 16 -13.22 4.21 4.62
N ARG A 17 -14.36 4.30 3.92
CA ARG A 17 -15.17 5.54 3.85
C ARG A 17 -15.67 5.98 5.22
N ASN A 18 -16.14 5.05 6.03
CA ASN A 18 -16.65 5.35 7.35
C ASN A 18 -15.54 5.85 8.29
N GLN A 19 -14.36 5.23 8.24
CA GLN A 19 -13.23 5.68 9.07
C GLN A 19 -12.62 7.00 8.60
N SER A 20 -12.54 7.23 7.28
CA SER A 20 -12.06 8.53 6.78
C SER A 20 -12.98 9.67 7.24
N LYS A 21 -14.30 9.44 7.24
CA LYS A 21 -15.28 10.42 7.77
C LYS A 21 -15.11 10.67 9.26
N LYS A 22 -14.90 9.61 10.07
CA LYS A 22 -14.67 9.77 11.52
C LYS A 22 -13.42 10.59 11.83
N GLU A 23 -12.37 10.45 11.03
CA GLU A 23 -11.14 11.25 11.16
C GLU A 23 -11.21 12.61 10.46
N ASN A 24 -12.35 12.96 9.84
CA ASN A 24 -12.54 14.17 9.05
C ASN A 24 -11.47 14.35 7.95
N LYS A 25 -11.10 13.24 7.29
CA LYS A 25 -10.10 13.19 6.21
C LYS A 25 -10.75 12.77 4.89
N SER A 26 -10.17 13.23 3.78
CA SER A 26 -10.45 12.64 2.48
C SER A 26 -9.96 11.18 2.45
N ILE A 27 -10.61 10.35 1.63
CA ILE A 27 -10.25 8.93 1.49
C ILE A 27 -8.77 8.78 1.12
N SER A 28 -8.30 9.56 0.13
CA SER A 28 -6.89 9.53 -0.29
C SER A 28 -5.93 9.91 0.84
N LYS A 29 -6.24 10.95 1.63
CA LYS A 29 -5.38 11.34 2.76
C LYS A 29 -5.34 10.27 3.84
N PHE A 30 -6.50 9.68 4.14
CA PHE A 30 -6.61 8.61 5.12
C PHE A 30 -5.79 7.37 4.70
N ILE A 31 -5.91 6.93 3.45
CA ILE A 31 -5.13 5.80 2.92
C ILE A 31 -3.63 6.11 2.92
N SER A 32 -3.22 7.32 2.51
CA SER A 32 -1.81 7.73 2.55
C SER A 32 -1.25 7.75 3.96
N ASP A 33 -2.02 8.24 4.94
CA ASP A 33 -1.61 8.24 6.35
C ASP A 33 -1.47 6.82 6.88
N LEU A 34 -2.41 5.94 6.55
CA LEU A 34 -2.32 4.52 6.90
C LEU A 34 -1.04 3.89 6.34
N PHE A 35 -0.71 4.15 5.08
CA PHE A 35 0.49 3.61 4.45
C PHE A 35 1.78 4.16 5.08
N LEU A 36 1.80 5.44 5.44
CA LEU A 36 2.94 6.07 6.10
C LEU A 36 3.12 5.57 7.54
N ASP A 37 2.05 5.49 8.32
CA ASP A 37 2.07 4.93 9.67
C ASP A 37 2.50 3.47 9.66
N PHE A 38 2.07 2.74 8.63
CA PHE A 38 2.50 1.38 8.37
C PHE A 38 4.02 1.31 8.11
N GLN A 39 4.57 2.11 7.18
CA GLN A 39 6.01 2.10 6.87
C GLN A 39 6.89 2.49 8.08
N GLN A 40 6.37 3.35 8.94
CA GLN A 40 7.08 3.81 10.13
C GLN A 40 6.92 2.87 11.33
N GLY A 41 6.28 1.70 11.13
CA GLY A 41 6.09 0.69 12.16
C GLY A 41 5.17 1.13 13.31
N ARG A 42 4.38 2.20 13.11
CA ARG A 42 3.44 2.71 14.12
C ARG A 42 2.14 1.91 14.18
N ARG A 43 1.88 1.07 13.17
CA ARG A 43 0.84 0.03 13.16
C ARG A 43 1.45 -1.28 12.68
N ASN A 44 0.91 -2.38 13.23
CA ASN A 44 1.31 -3.78 13.03
C ASN A 44 2.14 -4.00 11.77
N VAL A 45 3.45 -4.19 11.96
CA VAL A 45 4.46 -4.28 10.91
C VAL A 45 4.13 -5.50 10.04
N TRP A 46 3.91 -5.33 8.73
CA TRP A 46 3.95 -6.41 7.74
C TRP A 46 5.24 -7.16 8.05
N GLN A 47 5.11 -8.43 8.41
CA GLN A 47 6.24 -9.31 8.64
C GLN A 47 7.23 -9.08 7.49
N LYS A 48 8.54 -8.97 7.78
CA LYS A 48 9.56 -8.76 6.73
C LYS A 48 9.39 -9.76 5.57
N GLU A 49 8.88 -10.94 5.92
CA GLU A 49 8.57 -12.05 5.03
C GLU A 49 7.42 -11.77 4.04
N PHE A 50 6.45 -10.90 4.36
CA PHE A 50 5.29 -10.63 3.49
C PHE A 50 5.73 -10.08 2.12
N PHE A 51 6.65 -9.12 2.12
CA PHE A 51 7.13 -8.55 0.86
C PHE A 51 8.09 -9.49 0.13
N SER A 52 8.88 -10.32 0.82
CA SER A 52 9.69 -11.33 0.15
C SER A 52 8.87 -12.46 -0.47
N GLU A 53 7.75 -12.84 0.15
CA GLU A 53 6.91 -13.95 -0.31
C GLU A 53 5.90 -13.53 -1.38
N VAL A 54 5.27 -12.36 -1.19
CA VAL A 54 4.22 -11.86 -2.10
C VAL A 54 4.80 -10.96 -3.19
N VAL A 55 5.79 -10.14 -2.86
CA VAL A 55 6.38 -9.12 -3.76
C VAL A 55 7.75 -9.55 -4.31
N GLY A 56 8.38 -10.60 -3.77
CA GLY A 56 9.69 -11.09 -4.21
C GLY A 56 9.74 -11.61 -5.66
N LYS A 57 8.59 -11.71 -6.35
CA LYS A 57 8.54 -11.98 -7.80
C LYS A 57 8.48 -10.71 -8.65
N TRP A 58 8.43 -9.53 -8.06
CA TRP A 58 8.55 -8.26 -8.77
C TRP A 58 10.02 -7.94 -9.01
N HIS A 59 10.68 -8.80 -9.81
CA HIS A 59 11.97 -8.44 -10.38
C HIS A 59 11.68 -7.37 -11.44
N SER A 60 12.22 -6.17 -11.22
CA SER A 60 12.32 -5.20 -12.32
C SER A 60 13.13 -5.86 -13.43
N ASN A 61 12.64 -5.80 -14.65
CA ASN A 61 13.34 -6.23 -15.87
C ASN A 61 14.54 -5.30 -16.20
N GLN A 62 15.36 -4.94 -15.21
CA GLN A 62 16.53 -4.08 -15.40
C GLN A 62 17.84 -4.87 -15.60
N ASP A 63 17.86 -6.19 -15.39
CA ASP A 63 19.04 -7.02 -15.64
C ASP A 63 19.07 -7.64 -17.05
N LYS A 64 18.74 -6.84 -18.06
CA LYS A 64 19.09 -7.14 -19.44
C LYS A 64 19.64 -5.85 -20.05
N ASP A 65 20.94 -5.60 -19.87
CA ASP A 65 21.78 -4.87 -20.85
C ASP A 65 23.19 -4.49 -20.33
N THR A 66 23.86 -5.33 -19.52
CA THR A 66 25.32 -5.22 -19.35
C THR A 66 25.99 -6.58 -19.33
N GLU A 67 25.94 -7.26 -20.46
CA GLU A 67 27.00 -8.19 -20.85
C GLU A 67 27.37 -7.90 -22.31
N LYS A 68 28.45 -7.15 -22.51
CA LYS A 68 29.26 -7.18 -23.73
C LYS A 68 30.68 -6.70 -23.45
#